data_AF-A0AAE4D3F3-F1
#
_entry.id   AF-A0AAE4D3F3-F1
#
_cell.length_a   1.000
_cell.length_b   1.000
_cell.length_c   1.000
_cell.angle_alpha   90.00
_cell.angle_beta   90.00
_cell.angle_gamma   90.00
#
_symmetry.space_group_name_H-M   'P 1'
#
loop_
_entity.id
_entity.type
_entity.pdbx_description
1 polymer ?
#
loop_
_entity_poly.entity_id
_entity_poly.type
_entity_poly.pdbx_seq_one_letter_code
_entity_poly.pdbx_strand_id
1 'polypeptide(L)'
;MSDTRSPRLRRAGALALLLAGTAAAVASAAPSSGELQQRLGDLGQQAGTLRGSIAHENDRIADYQGPIDELTRRLQAIETTLQREQTQLADTRRELREARARLIVLRTRLADDRRALAAQLVAQYELPQEDVVSIVVNARGFAGLLEQADDLDRIRHENVRITRRVSDARIAVAAQTRRLTAIERRRRALVDGSAIQRDEAARLRLAVVDKQLVHVRARSRDRAALTGLEQRRTSVRAELRRVEAQAARAAAANSGATVPGASVASAPFAAHGGDSGFFQAAGTNYAVGDEPLLAARLDRLGKTLGLHLTGISGYRTPQHSVEVGGFPNDPHTRGEASDTPGVEGVSEATLNQFGLTRPFGGAAEADHIQLLGG
;
A
#
# COMPACT_ATOMS: atom_id res chain seq x y z
N MET A 1 3.90 -44.32 45.09
CA MET A 1 4.57 -45.32 44.21
C MET A 1 4.59 -44.72 42.82
N SER A 2 5.66 -44.19 42.23
CA SER A 2 7.06 -43.89 42.59
C SER A 2 7.44 -42.86 41.50
N ASP A 3 7.64 -41.58 41.80
CA ASP A 3 8.91 -40.93 42.15
C ASP A 3 10.08 -41.30 41.22
N THR A 4 10.49 -40.37 40.35
CA THR A 4 11.91 -40.13 40.01
C THR A 4 12.12 -38.67 39.64
N ARG A 5 12.74 -37.96 40.58
CA ARG A 5 13.35 -36.64 40.48
C ARG A 5 14.67 -36.67 39.67
N SER A 6 15.06 -35.46 39.26
CA SER A 6 16.23 -35.03 38.46
C SER A 6 17.61 -35.36 39.03
N PRO A 7 18.69 -35.03 38.29
CA PRO A 7 19.54 -33.97 38.83
C PRO A 7 20.07 -32.95 37.80
N ARG A 8 20.13 -31.69 38.26
CA ARG A 8 21.01 -30.62 37.76
C ARG A 8 22.46 -30.99 38.08
N LEU A 9 23.41 -30.70 37.19
CA LEU A 9 24.83 -30.64 37.54
C LEU A 9 25.47 -29.37 36.96
N ARG A 10 25.92 -28.55 37.91
CA ARG A 10 26.81 -27.40 37.78
C ARG A 10 28.27 -27.90 37.84
N ARG A 11 29.15 -27.36 37.00
CA ARG A 11 30.62 -27.25 37.18
C ARG A 11 31.04 -26.07 36.26
N ALA A 12 31.40 -24.85 36.69
CA ALA A 12 32.38 -24.35 37.66
C ALA A 12 33.77 -25.02 37.57
N GLY A 13 34.75 -24.21 37.17
CA GLY A 13 36.19 -24.51 37.06
C GLY A 13 36.81 -23.57 36.00
N ALA A 14 37.08 -22.28 36.29
CA ALA A 14 38.18 -21.74 37.08
C ALA A 14 39.57 -22.13 36.54
N LEU A 15 40.12 -21.30 35.64
CA LEU A 15 41.56 -21.11 35.54
C LEU A 15 41.82 -19.60 35.48
N ALA A 16 42.20 -19.06 36.63
CA ALA A 16 42.80 -17.75 36.75
C ALA A 16 44.30 -17.90 36.46
N LEU A 17 44.84 -17.11 35.53
CA LEU A 17 46.22 -16.69 35.60
C LEU A 17 46.26 -15.17 35.40
N LEU A 18 46.72 -14.50 36.45
CA LEU A 18 47.06 -13.09 36.46
C LEU A 18 48.14 -12.80 35.43
N LEU A 19 47.93 -11.76 34.62
CA LEU A 19 49.01 -10.91 34.14
C LEU A 19 48.62 -9.47 34.40
N ALA A 20 49.43 -8.86 35.26
CA ALA A 20 49.34 -7.51 35.75
C ALA A 20 49.38 -6.47 34.62
N GLY A 21 48.55 -5.45 34.76
CA GLY A 21 49.02 -4.07 34.74
C GLY A 21 49.75 -3.60 33.50
N THR A 22 48.99 -3.34 32.43
CA THR A 22 49.14 -2.07 31.72
C THR A 22 47.75 -1.48 31.52
N ALA A 23 47.42 -0.46 32.29
CA ALA A 23 46.41 0.51 31.90
C ALA A 23 46.96 1.27 30.69
N ALA A 24 46.96 0.63 29.52
CA ALA A 24 46.88 1.37 28.28
C ALA A 24 45.46 1.93 28.28
N ALA A 25 45.34 3.23 28.55
CA ALA A 25 44.16 3.97 28.16
C ALA A 25 44.00 3.75 26.66
N VAL A 26 43.17 2.78 26.27
CA VAL A 26 42.58 2.77 24.95
C VAL A 26 41.68 3.99 24.96
N ALA A 27 42.25 5.14 24.59
CA ALA A 27 41.48 6.25 24.12
C ALA A 27 40.63 5.65 23.00
N SER A 28 39.34 5.43 23.26
CA SER A 28 38.39 5.09 22.22
C SER A 28 38.42 6.30 21.27
N ALA A 29 39.22 6.19 20.21
CA ALA A 29 39.28 7.20 19.17
C ALA A 29 37.83 7.43 18.71
N ALA A 30 37.38 8.69 18.75
CA ALA A 30 36.07 9.03 18.22
C ALA A 30 35.98 8.54 16.77
N PRO A 31 34.83 7.99 16.34
CA PRO A 31 34.70 7.46 14.99
C PRO A 31 35.05 8.54 13.97
N SER A 32 35.85 8.16 12.97
CA SER A 32 36.28 9.08 11.92
C SER A 32 35.11 9.47 11.01
N SER A 33 35.21 10.62 10.33
CA SER A 33 34.20 11.06 9.36
C SER A 33 33.93 10.00 8.28
N GLY A 34 34.98 9.33 7.80
CA GLY A 34 34.87 8.23 6.84
C GLY A 34 34.07 7.03 7.36
N GLU A 35 34.30 6.61 8.61
CA GLU A 35 33.53 5.53 9.24
C GLU A 35 32.05 5.88 9.40
N LEU A 36 31.74 7.13 9.77
CA LEU A 36 30.35 7.60 9.88
C LEU A 36 29.66 7.70 8.51
N GLN A 37 30.40 8.10 7.46
CA GLN A 37 29.90 8.12 6.08
C GLN A 37 29.63 6.71 5.55
N GLN A 38 30.54 5.77 5.78
CA GLN A 38 30.33 4.36 5.44
C GLN A 38 29.09 3.81 6.16
N ARG A 39 28.96 4.07 7.47
CA ARG A 39 27.79 3.66 8.25
C ARG A 39 26.48 4.26 7.71
N LEU A 40 26.50 5.51 7.24
CA LEU A 40 25.33 6.11 6.56
C LEU A 40 24.99 5.39 5.25
N GLY A 41 26.00 4.97 4.49
CA GLY A 41 25.85 4.13 3.30
C GLY A 41 25.17 2.79 3.63
N ASP A 42 25.69 2.08 4.63
CA ASP A 42 25.15 0.79 5.07
C ASP A 42 23.71 0.90 5.56
N LEU A 43 23.40 1.92 6.37
CA LEU A 43 22.03 2.21 6.81
C LEU A 43 21.10 2.53 5.63
N GLY A 44 21.62 3.22 4.60
CA GLY A 44 20.91 3.50 3.37
C GLY A 44 20.56 2.23 2.58
N GLN A 45 21.51 1.31 2.45
CA GLN A 45 21.30 0.01 1.79
C GLN A 45 20.26 -0.83 2.54
N GLN A 46 20.38 -0.94 3.86
CA GLN A 46 19.42 -1.65 4.71
C GLN A 46 18.00 -1.07 4.59
N ALA A 47 17.87 0.26 4.57
CA ALA A 47 16.60 0.93 4.36
C ALA A 47 16.02 0.64 2.94
N GLY A 48 16.87 0.56 1.92
CA GLY A 48 16.50 0.13 0.58
C GLY A 48 15.91 -1.28 0.55
N THR A 49 16.59 -2.24 1.20
CA THR A 49 16.10 -3.63 1.32
C THR A 49 14.73 -3.69 2.01
N LEU A 50 14.54 -2.99 3.14
CA LEU A 50 13.24 -2.97 3.85
C LEU A 50 12.13 -2.35 2.99
N ARG A 51 12.42 -1.29 2.23
CA ARG A 51 11.44 -0.71 1.29
C ARG A 51 11.02 -1.72 0.23
N GLY A 52 11.98 -2.49 -0.30
CA GLY A 52 11.71 -3.60 -1.23
C GLY A 52 10.84 -4.68 -0.60
N SER A 53 11.15 -5.12 0.62
CA SER A 53 10.32 -6.08 1.37
C SER A 53 8.91 -5.56 1.60
N ILE A 54 8.74 -4.30 2.02
CA ILE A 54 7.42 -3.68 2.21
C ILE A 54 6.61 -3.67 0.90
N ALA A 55 7.25 -3.37 -0.23
CA ALA A 55 6.60 -3.39 -1.53
C ALA A 55 6.14 -4.82 -1.88
N HIS A 56 7.03 -5.80 -1.74
CA HIS A 56 6.69 -7.21 -1.93
C HIS A 56 5.52 -7.67 -1.04
N GLU A 57 5.53 -7.33 0.25
CA GLU A 57 4.43 -7.67 1.17
C GLU A 57 3.12 -6.98 0.77
N ASN A 58 3.16 -5.76 0.23
CA ASN A 58 1.94 -5.10 -0.29
C ASN A 58 1.39 -5.86 -1.50
N ASP A 59 2.24 -6.29 -2.43
CA ASP A 59 1.83 -7.06 -3.61
C ASP A 59 1.19 -8.38 -3.17
N ARG A 60 1.82 -9.10 -2.23
CA ARG A 60 1.25 -10.33 -1.65
C ARG A 60 -0.09 -10.08 -0.97
N ILE A 61 -0.23 -8.99 -0.22
CA ILE A 61 -1.51 -8.63 0.43
C ILE A 61 -2.59 -8.36 -0.63
N ALA A 62 -2.25 -7.69 -1.73
CA ALA A 62 -3.16 -7.41 -2.84
C ALA A 62 -3.57 -8.69 -3.58
N ASP A 63 -2.64 -9.61 -3.81
CA ASP A 63 -2.92 -10.91 -4.47
C ASP A 63 -4.02 -11.72 -3.76
N TYR A 64 -4.18 -11.57 -2.44
CA TYR A 64 -5.23 -12.25 -1.69
C TYR A 64 -6.61 -11.60 -1.81
N GLN A 65 -6.72 -10.36 -2.30
CA GLN A 65 -8.01 -9.69 -2.46
C GLN A 65 -8.90 -10.42 -3.48
N GLY A 66 -8.34 -10.79 -4.64
CA GLY A 66 -9.09 -11.51 -5.68
C GLY A 66 -9.75 -12.81 -5.19
N PRO A 67 -9.00 -13.74 -4.55
CA PRO A 67 -9.58 -14.94 -3.95
C PRO A 67 -10.63 -14.66 -2.86
N ILE A 68 -10.45 -13.63 -2.03
CA ILE A 68 -11.44 -13.24 -1.00
C ILE A 68 -12.74 -12.77 -1.67
N ASP A 69 -12.63 -11.95 -2.70
CA ASP A 69 -13.77 -11.42 -3.45
C ASP A 69 -14.53 -12.53 -4.17
N GLU A 70 -13.80 -13.47 -4.79
CA GLU A 70 -14.40 -14.65 -5.43
C GLU A 70 -15.19 -15.51 -4.45
N LEU A 71 -14.60 -15.83 -3.30
CA LEU A 71 -15.29 -16.61 -2.25
C LEU A 71 -16.51 -15.85 -1.70
N THR A 72 -16.43 -14.53 -1.60
CA THR A 72 -17.56 -13.68 -1.19
C THR A 72 -18.69 -13.71 -2.22
N ARG A 73 -18.37 -13.59 -3.52
CA ARG A 73 -19.37 -13.72 -4.60
C ARG A 73 -20.02 -15.10 -4.62
N ARG A 74 -19.23 -16.17 -4.42
CA ARG A 74 -19.76 -17.54 -4.36
C ARG A 74 -20.75 -17.72 -3.20
N LEU A 75 -20.45 -17.17 -2.01
CA LEU A 75 -21.37 -17.19 -0.88
C LEU A 75 -22.68 -16.44 -1.18
N GLN A 76 -22.60 -15.23 -1.74
CA GLN A 76 -23.77 -14.43 -2.12
C GLN A 76 -24.65 -15.12 -3.18
N ALA A 77 -24.04 -15.80 -4.16
CA ALA A 77 -24.76 -16.55 -5.18
C ALA A 77 -25.55 -17.74 -4.60
N ILE A 78 -24.99 -18.43 -3.61
CA ILE A 78 -25.67 -19.52 -2.87
C ILE A 78 -26.88 -18.95 -2.11
N GLU A 79 -26.69 -17.86 -1.36
CA GLU A 79 -27.76 -17.21 -0.59
C GLU A 79 -28.90 -16.72 -1.50
N THR A 80 -28.56 -16.09 -2.62
CA THR A 80 -29.54 -15.62 -3.61
C THR A 80 -30.36 -16.77 -4.19
N THR A 81 -29.72 -17.91 -4.46
CA THR A 81 -30.40 -19.10 -4.99
C THR A 81 -31.35 -19.69 -3.95
N LEU A 82 -30.93 -19.77 -2.68
CA LEU A 82 -31.78 -20.25 -1.60
C LEU A 82 -33.01 -19.35 -1.39
N GLN A 83 -32.84 -18.03 -1.45
CA GLN A 83 -33.94 -17.07 -1.32
C GLN A 83 -34.95 -17.21 -2.46
N ARG A 84 -34.49 -17.38 -3.70
CA ARG A 84 -35.38 -17.59 -4.86
C ARG A 84 -36.26 -18.84 -4.71
N GLU A 85 -35.69 -19.95 -4.25
CA GLU A 85 -36.43 -21.20 -4.01
C GLU A 85 -37.44 -21.06 -2.86
N GLN A 86 -37.11 -20.29 -1.81
CA GLN A 86 -38.05 -20.00 -0.72
C GLN A 86 -39.27 -19.21 -1.24
N THR A 87 -39.05 -18.20 -2.07
CA THR A 87 -40.15 -17.43 -2.71
C THR A 87 -41.01 -18.34 -3.59
N GLN A 88 -40.40 -19.16 -4.46
CA GLN A 88 -41.15 -20.09 -5.31
C GLN A 88 -41.98 -21.11 -4.51
N LEU A 89 -41.46 -21.57 -3.37
CA LEU A 89 -42.18 -22.46 -2.46
C LEU A 89 -43.40 -21.76 -1.84
N ALA A 90 -43.24 -20.52 -1.38
CA ALA A 90 -44.31 -19.74 -0.80
C ALA A 90 -45.44 -19.48 -1.82
N ASP A 91 -45.07 -19.09 -3.04
CA ASP A 91 -46.01 -18.83 -4.14
C ASP A 91 -46.76 -20.11 -4.54
N THR A 92 -46.05 -21.23 -4.74
CA THR A 92 -46.69 -22.50 -5.12
C THR A 92 -47.63 -23.01 -4.01
N ARG A 93 -47.30 -22.78 -2.74
CA ARG A 93 -48.18 -23.12 -1.60
C ARG A 93 -49.43 -22.24 -1.58
N ARG A 94 -49.32 -20.95 -1.90
CA ARG A 94 -50.47 -20.04 -2.05
C ARG A 94 -51.38 -20.50 -3.18
N GLU A 95 -50.80 -20.72 -4.37
CA GLU A 95 -51.49 -21.24 -5.55
C GLU A 95 -52.27 -22.53 -5.26
N LEU A 96 -51.67 -23.47 -4.51
CA LEU A 96 -52.29 -24.73 -4.12
C LEU A 96 -53.48 -24.55 -3.17
N ARG A 97 -53.37 -23.64 -2.18
CA ARG A 97 -54.50 -23.33 -1.29
C ARG A 97 -55.67 -22.75 -2.05
N GLU A 98 -55.41 -21.81 -2.97
CA GLU A 98 -56.45 -21.18 -3.79
C GLU A 98 -57.14 -22.18 -4.71
N ALA A 99 -56.40 -23.08 -5.37
CA ALA A 99 -57.01 -24.11 -6.22
C ALA A 99 -57.85 -25.11 -5.42
N ARG A 100 -57.41 -25.49 -4.22
CA ARG A 100 -58.19 -26.34 -3.31
C ARG A 100 -59.48 -25.66 -2.87
N ALA A 101 -59.43 -24.37 -2.52
CA ALA A 101 -60.62 -23.59 -2.17
C ALA A 101 -61.62 -23.51 -3.34
N ARG A 102 -61.13 -23.21 -4.56
CA ARG A 102 -61.96 -23.23 -5.78
C ARG A 102 -62.62 -24.59 -6.02
N LEU A 103 -61.87 -25.68 -5.85
CA LEU A 103 -62.40 -27.04 -6.03
C LEU A 103 -63.52 -27.36 -5.03
N ILE A 104 -63.40 -26.94 -3.77
CA ILE A 104 -64.43 -27.13 -2.74
C ILE A 104 -65.70 -26.37 -3.14
N VAL A 105 -65.60 -25.09 -3.47
CA VAL A 105 -66.75 -24.25 -3.87
C VAL A 105 -67.47 -24.84 -5.09
N LEU A 106 -66.72 -25.27 -6.12
CA LEU A 106 -67.31 -25.85 -7.32
C LEU A 106 -68.00 -27.20 -7.05
N ARG A 107 -67.46 -28.02 -6.14
CA ARG A 107 -68.09 -29.29 -5.74
C ARG A 107 -69.39 -29.07 -4.99
N THR A 108 -69.45 -28.07 -4.09
CA THR A 108 -70.68 -27.72 -3.38
C THR A 108 -71.75 -27.27 -4.35
N ARG A 109 -71.44 -26.32 -5.26
CA ARG A 109 -72.38 -25.85 -6.28
C ARG A 109 -72.90 -26.99 -7.16
N LEU A 110 -72.01 -27.90 -7.60
CA LEU A 110 -72.41 -29.06 -8.39
C LEU A 110 -73.37 -29.99 -7.63
N ALA A 111 -73.17 -30.16 -6.31
CA ALA A 111 -74.05 -30.98 -5.50
C ALA A 111 -75.43 -30.33 -5.34
N ASP A 112 -75.48 -29.02 -5.12
CA ASP A 112 -76.71 -28.26 -4.97
C ASP A 112 -77.52 -28.24 -6.27
N ASP A 113 -76.87 -27.97 -7.42
CA ASP A 113 -77.51 -27.97 -8.74
C ASP A 113 -78.04 -29.35 -9.15
N ARG A 114 -77.37 -30.43 -8.74
CA ARG A 114 -77.85 -31.80 -8.94
C ARG A 114 -79.08 -32.12 -8.10
N ARG A 115 -79.14 -31.63 -6.85
CA ARG A 115 -80.34 -31.78 -6.00
C ARG A 115 -81.52 -30.99 -6.59
N ALA A 116 -81.28 -29.76 -7.06
CA ALA A 116 -82.32 -28.96 -7.70
C ALA A 116 -82.85 -29.63 -8.97
N LEU A 117 -81.97 -30.14 -9.83
CA LEU A 117 -82.36 -30.89 -11.04
C LEU A 117 -83.19 -32.13 -10.69
N ALA A 118 -82.76 -32.91 -9.68
CA ALA A 118 -83.49 -34.11 -9.26
C ALA A 118 -84.89 -33.76 -8.72
N ALA A 119 -85.01 -32.71 -7.90
CA ALA A 119 -86.29 -32.25 -7.38
C ALA A 119 -87.24 -31.79 -8.51
N GLN A 120 -86.72 -31.08 -9.52
CA GLN A 120 -87.52 -30.67 -10.68
C GLN A 120 -87.97 -31.86 -11.54
N LEU A 121 -87.10 -32.85 -11.78
CA LEU A 121 -87.46 -34.07 -12.51
C LEU A 121 -88.54 -34.88 -11.79
N VAL A 122 -88.45 -34.99 -10.46
CA VAL A 122 -89.48 -35.65 -9.64
C VAL A 122 -90.80 -34.87 -9.70
N ALA A 123 -90.77 -33.55 -9.52
CA ALA A 123 -91.97 -32.71 -9.61
C ALA A 123 -92.63 -32.83 -11.00
N GLN A 124 -91.84 -32.89 -12.08
CA GLN A 124 -92.35 -33.11 -13.43
C GLN A 124 -93.00 -34.49 -13.61
N TYR A 125 -92.51 -35.50 -12.91
CA TYR A 125 -93.08 -36.86 -12.94
C TYR A 125 -94.34 -37.00 -12.08
N GLU A 126 -94.37 -36.33 -10.92
CA GLU A 126 -95.47 -36.41 -9.95
C GLU A 126 -96.66 -35.49 -10.29
N LEU A 127 -96.49 -34.54 -11.21
CA LEU A 127 -97.59 -33.73 -11.73
C LEU A 127 -98.65 -34.66 -12.38
N PRO A 128 -99.93 -34.58 -11.97
CA PRO A 128 -100.98 -35.36 -12.62
C PRO A 128 -101.01 -35.01 -14.10
N GLN A 129 -100.96 -36.01 -14.98
CA GLN A 129 -101.19 -35.80 -16.40
C GLN A 129 -102.64 -35.34 -16.56
N GLU A 130 -102.86 -34.02 -16.59
CA GLU A 130 -104.13 -33.48 -17.03
C GLU A 130 -104.39 -33.96 -18.46
N ASP A 131 -105.61 -34.41 -18.71
CA ASP A 131 -106.04 -34.90 -20.01
C ASP A 131 -105.72 -33.84 -21.08
N VAL A 132 -105.25 -34.28 -22.25
CA VAL A 132 -104.70 -33.42 -23.32
C VAL A 132 -105.75 -32.40 -23.79
N VAL A 133 -107.03 -32.69 -23.55
CA VAL A 133 -108.18 -31.82 -23.81
C VAL A 133 -108.29 -30.63 -22.84
N SER A 134 -107.84 -30.77 -21.58
CA SER A 134 -107.81 -29.70 -20.55
C SER A 134 -106.74 -28.63 -20.86
N ILE A 135 -105.62 -29.06 -21.42
CA ILE A 135 -104.45 -28.20 -21.71
C ILE A 135 -104.69 -27.25 -22.90
N VAL A 136 -105.55 -27.63 -23.85
CA VAL A 136 -105.88 -26.80 -25.04
C VAL A 136 -106.76 -25.59 -24.68
N VAL A 137 -107.49 -25.64 -23.56
CA VAL A 137 -108.43 -24.57 -23.16
C VAL A 137 -107.80 -23.53 -22.21
N ASN A 138 -106.67 -23.85 -21.55
CA ASN A 138 -106.06 -22.97 -20.54
C ASN A 138 -104.66 -22.46 -20.96
N ALA A 139 -104.59 -21.23 -21.46
CA ALA A 139 -103.32 -20.57 -21.82
C ALA A 139 -102.31 -20.45 -20.67
N ARG A 140 -102.76 -20.55 -19.40
CA ARG A 140 -101.89 -20.50 -18.21
C ARG A 140 -101.13 -21.81 -17.96
N GLY A 141 -101.65 -22.96 -18.39
CA GLY A 141 -101.01 -24.26 -18.17
C GLY A 141 -99.79 -24.47 -19.08
N PHE A 142 -99.90 -24.05 -20.34
CA PHE A 142 -98.81 -24.16 -21.32
C PHE A 142 -97.61 -23.26 -20.99
N ALA A 143 -97.87 -22.05 -20.46
CA ALA A 143 -96.82 -21.13 -20.04
C ALA A 143 -96.00 -21.67 -18.87
N GLY A 144 -96.66 -22.30 -17.87
CA GLY A 144 -95.96 -22.91 -16.73
C GLY A 144 -95.11 -24.12 -17.11
N LEU A 145 -95.57 -24.97 -18.03
CA LEU A 145 -94.79 -26.11 -18.53
C LEU A 145 -93.55 -25.66 -19.32
N LEU A 146 -93.68 -24.58 -20.11
CA LEU A 146 -92.55 -24.02 -20.86
C LEU A 146 -91.50 -23.42 -19.92
N GLU A 147 -91.93 -22.64 -18.91
CA GLU A 147 -91.03 -22.06 -17.89
C GLU A 147 -90.28 -23.16 -17.12
N GLN A 148 -90.96 -24.26 -16.78
CA GLN A 148 -90.37 -25.38 -16.08
C GLN A 148 -89.38 -26.18 -16.95
N ALA A 149 -89.64 -26.31 -18.25
CA ALA A 149 -88.73 -26.91 -19.21
C ALA A 149 -87.47 -26.06 -19.44
N ASP A 150 -87.63 -24.73 -19.56
CA ASP A 150 -86.53 -23.78 -19.69
C ASP A 150 -85.63 -23.78 -18.45
N ASP A 151 -86.23 -23.84 -17.26
CA ASP A 151 -85.51 -23.95 -15.99
C ASP A 151 -84.68 -25.24 -15.89
N LEU A 152 -85.26 -26.37 -16.29
CA LEU A 152 -84.58 -27.66 -16.29
C LEU A 152 -83.39 -27.65 -17.26
N ASP A 153 -83.58 -27.10 -18.46
CA ASP A 153 -82.51 -27.00 -19.45
C ASP A 153 -81.39 -26.05 -18.98
N ARG A 154 -81.74 -24.94 -18.33
CA ARG A 154 -80.77 -24.02 -17.71
C ARG A 154 -79.94 -24.70 -16.61
N ILE A 155 -80.57 -25.43 -15.70
CA ILE A 155 -79.86 -26.17 -14.64
C ILE A 155 -78.97 -27.28 -15.24
N ARG A 156 -79.44 -27.97 -16.28
CA ARG A 156 -78.64 -28.96 -17.01
C ARG A 156 -77.40 -28.33 -17.63
N HIS A 157 -77.55 -27.20 -18.32
CA HIS A 157 -76.43 -26.48 -18.93
C HIS A 157 -75.42 -25.99 -17.88
N GLU A 158 -75.88 -25.47 -16.74
CA GLU A 158 -74.99 -25.03 -15.66
C GLU A 158 -74.26 -26.22 -15.01
N ASN A 159 -74.95 -27.35 -14.78
CA ASN A 159 -74.32 -28.59 -14.30
C ASN A 159 -73.19 -29.07 -15.22
N VAL A 160 -73.38 -29.03 -16.55
CA VAL A 160 -72.33 -29.38 -17.52
C VAL A 160 -71.15 -28.41 -17.41
N ARG A 161 -71.40 -27.09 -17.30
CA ARG A 161 -70.34 -26.09 -17.14
C ARG A 161 -69.58 -26.25 -15.83
N ILE A 162 -70.27 -26.45 -14.71
CA ILE A 162 -69.63 -26.67 -13.40
C ILE A 162 -68.86 -27.98 -13.38
N THR A 163 -69.37 -29.05 -13.99
CA THR A 163 -68.64 -30.33 -14.09
C THR A 163 -67.30 -30.14 -14.83
N ARG A 164 -67.29 -29.38 -15.93
CA ARG A 164 -66.04 -29.02 -16.63
C ARG A 164 -65.11 -28.21 -15.73
N ARG A 165 -65.61 -27.16 -15.06
CA ARG A 165 -64.82 -26.36 -14.11
C ARG A 165 -64.25 -27.18 -12.94
N VAL A 166 -65.00 -28.17 -12.43
CA VAL A 166 -64.52 -29.11 -11.40
C VAL A 166 -63.38 -29.96 -11.96
N SER A 167 -63.51 -30.46 -13.19
CA SER A 167 -62.44 -31.20 -13.87
C SER A 167 -61.17 -30.34 -13.99
N ASP A 168 -61.30 -29.11 -14.49
CA ASP A 168 -60.19 -28.17 -14.65
C ASP A 168 -59.56 -27.82 -13.29
N ALA A 169 -60.36 -27.61 -12.25
CA ALA A 169 -59.87 -27.36 -10.90
C ALA A 169 -59.11 -28.56 -10.32
N ARG A 170 -59.55 -29.80 -10.59
CA ARG A 170 -58.81 -31.02 -10.18
C ARG A 170 -57.46 -31.11 -10.92
N ILE A 171 -57.44 -30.78 -12.22
CA ILE A 171 -56.20 -30.73 -13.02
C ILE A 171 -55.26 -29.67 -12.45
N ALA A 172 -55.76 -28.48 -12.10
CA ALA A 172 -54.97 -27.41 -11.50
C ALA A 172 -54.35 -27.82 -10.15
N VAL A 173 -55.13 -28.43 -9.25
CA VAL A 173 -54.62 -28.97 -7.97
C VAL A 173 -53.54 -30.03 -8.21
N ALA A 174 -53.73 -30.93 -9.16
CA ALA A 174 -52.74 -31.95 -9.50
C ALA A 174 -51.45 -31.35 -10.10
N ALA A 175 -51.56 -30.32 -10.94
CA ALA A 175 -50.42 -29.61 -11.51
C ALA A 175 -49.61 -28.88 -10.43
N GLN A 176 -50.27 -28.13 -9.55
CA GLN A 176 -49.62 -27.42 -8.45
C GLN A 176 -48.99 -28.38 -7.43
N THR A 177 -49.63 -29.51 -7.15
CA THR A 177 -49.05 -30.56 -6.28
C THR A 177 -47.76 -31.12 -6.89
N ARG A 178 -47.76 -31.44 -8.20
CA ARG A 178 -46.55 -31.89 -8.90
C ARG A 178 -45.43 -30.83 -8.87
N ARG A 179 -45.78 -29.55 -9.07
CA ARG A 179 -44.84 -28.43 -9.00
C ARG A 179 -44.25 -28.30 -7.59
N LEU A 180 -45.08 -28.40 -6.55
CA LEU A 180 -44.64 -28.38 -5.15
C LEU A 180 -43.63 -29.50 -4.86
N THR A 181 -43.93 -30.74 -5.25
CA THR A 181 -43.01 -31.88 -5.07
C THR A 181 -41.69 -31.68 -5.80
N ALA A 182 -41.70 -31.06 -7.00
CA ALA A 182 -40.47 -30.76 -7.73
C ALA A 182 -39.63 -29.67 -7.04
N ILE A 183 -40.27 -28.60 -6.54
CA ILE A 183 -39.59 -27.54 -5.77
C ILE A 183 -39.03 -28.10 -4.46
N GLU A 184 -39.80 -28.91 -3.73
CA GLU A 184 -39.33 -29.50 -2.47
C GLU A 184 -38.14 -30.45 -2.68
N ARG A 185 -38.11 -31.23 -3.76
CA ARG A 185 -36.94 -32.05 -4.14
C ARG A 185 -35.73 -31.19 -4.48
N ARG A 186 -35.89 -30.17 -5.33
CA ARG A 186 -34.80 -29.24 -5.67
C ARG A 186 -34.26 -28.52 -4.44
N ARG A 187 -35.14 -28.05 -3.55
CA ARG A 187 -34.77 -27.39 -2.30
C ARG A 187 -33.98 -28.32 -1.37
N ARG A 188 -34.38 -29.58 -1.21
CA ARG A 188 -33.61 -30.55 -0.39
C ARG A 188 -32.20 -30.74 -0.94
N ALA A 189 -32.08 -31.02 -2.25
CA ALA A 189 -30.78 -31.15 -2.90
C ALA A 189 -29.91 -29.89 -2.77
N LEU A 190 -30.53 -28.70 -2.91
CA LEU A 190 -29.83 -27.42 -2.71
C LEU A 190 -29.40 -27.22 -1.26
N VAL A 191 -30.23 -27.53 -0.26
CA VAL A 191 -29.86 -27.38 1.16
C VAL A 191 -28.70 -28.30 1.52
N ASP A 192 -28.77 -29.57 1.11
CA ASP A 192 -27.73 -30.55 1.40
C ASP A 192 -26.39 -30.15 0.76
N GLY A 193 -26.42 -29.69 -0.50
CA GLY A 193 -25.22 -29.21 -1.19
C GLY A 193 -24.71 -27.85 -0.71
N SER A 194 -25.62 -26.91 -0.41
CA SER A 194 -25.27 -25.54 -0.03
C SER A 194 -24.63 -25.43 1.33
N ALA A 195 -25.01 -26.28 2.30
CA ALA A 195 -24.33 -26.33 3.59
C ALA A 195 -22.84 -26.67 3.42
N ILE A 196 -22.54 -27.72 2.63
CA ILE A 196 -21.18 -28.15 2.32
C ILE A 196 -20.41 -27.03 1.60
N GLN A 197 -21.01 -26.45 0.55
CA GLN A 197 -20.37 -25.38 -0.23
C GLN A 197 -20.13 -24.12 0.60
N ARG A 198 -21.07 -23.75 1.48
CA ARG A 198 -20.93 -22.58 2.37
C ARG A 198 -19.80 -22.80 3.37
N ASP A 199 -19.74 -23.97 3.99
CA ASP A 199 -18.71 -24.30 4.96
C ASP A 199 -17.32 -24.44 4.31
N GLU A 200 -17.25 -24.99 3.09
CA GLU A 200 -16.04 -24.98 2.26
C GLU A 200 -15.59 -23.55 1.94
N ALA A 201 -16.48 -22.70 1.41
CA ALA A 201 -16.14 -21.33 1.05
C ALA A 201 -15.73 -20.50 2.28
N ALA A 202 -16.41 -20.67 3.42
CA ALA A 202 -16.05 -20.02 4.67
C ALA A 202 -14.67 -20.48 5.18
N ARG A 203 -14.38 -21.80 5.16
CA ARG A 203 -13.06 -22.34 5.56
C ARG A 203 -11.94 -21.84 4.63
N LEU A 204 -12.17 -21.85 3.32
CA LEU A 204 -11.20 -21.32 2.36
C LEU A 204 -10.96 -19.83 2.57
N ARG A 205 -12.02 -19.05 2.84
CA ARG A 205 -11.91 -17.62 3.11
C ARG A 205 -11.09 -17.36 4.37
N LEU A 206 -11.36 -18.09 5.45
CA LEU A 206 -10.56 -18.00 6.68
C LEU A 206 -9.09 -18.33 6.40
N ALA A 207 -8.82 -19.41 5.67
CA ALA A 207 -7.45 -19.79 5.33
C ALA A 207 -6.72 -18.74 4.48
N VAL A 208 -7.42 -18.08 3.55
CA VAL A 208 -6.85 -16.98 2.76
C VAL A 208 -6.59 -15.75 3.62
N VAL A 209 -7.54 -15.37 4.48
CA VAL A 209 -7.38 -14.24 5.41
C VAL A 209 -6.25 -14.48 6.40
N ASP A 210 -6.09 -15.70 6.91
CA ASP A 210 -5.00 -16.08 7.81
C ASP A 210 -3.63 -15.94 7.11
N LYS A 211 -3.53 -16.38 5.85
CA LYS A 211 -2.32 -16.16 5.03
C LYS A 211 -2.06 -14.68 4.80
N GLN A 212 -3.09 -13.89 4.46
CA GLN A 212 -2.96 -12.45 4.27
C GLN A 212 -2.47 -11.76 5.56
N LEU A 213 -2.94 -12.20 6.73
CA LEU A 213 -2.55 -11.65 8.02
C LEU A 213 -1.06 -11.85 8.34
N VAL A 214 -0.45 -12.95 7.89
CA VAL A 214 1.00 -13.18 8.01
C VAL A 214 1.77 -12.07 7.30
N HIS A 215 1.38 -11.73 6.07
CA HIS A 215 2.01 -10.68 5.27
C HIS A 215 1.75 -9.27 5.84
N VAL A 216 0.54 -9.01 6.34
CA VAL A 216 0.23 -7.75 7.05
C VAL A 216 1.14 -7.57 8.27
N ARG A 217 1.36 -8.63 9.06
CA ARG A 217 2.25 -8.59 10.22
C ARG A 217 3.71 -8.42 9.82
N ALA A 218 4.16 -9.11 8.77
CA ALA A 218 5.52 -8.95 8.22
C ALA A 218 5.77 -7.50 7.80
N ARG A 219 4.89 -6.93 6.99
CA ARG A 219 4.93 -5.53 6.58
C ARG A 219 4.99 -4.55 7.76
N SER A 220 4.19 -4.79 8.81
CA SER A 220 4.22 -3.94 10.01
C SER A 220 5.55 -4.00 10.74
N ARG A 221 6.19 -5.18 10.82
CA ARG A 221 7.55 -5.32 11.38
C ARG A 221 8.59 -4.58 10.55
N ASP A 222 8.54 -4.73 9.23
CA ASP A 222 9.48 -4.07 8.32
C ASP A 222 9.34 -2.55 8.38
N ARG A 223 8.11 -2.03 8.48
CA ARG A 223 7.84 -0.60 8.68
C ARG A 223 8.43 -0.09 10.01
N ALA A 224 8.23 -0.82 11.09
CA ALA A 224 8.80 -0.45 12.39
C ALA A 224 10.34 -0.47 12.35
N ALA A 225 10.94 -1.47 11.71
CA ALA A 225 12.39 -1.54 11.51
C ALA A 225 12.91 -0.38 10.65
N LEU A 226 12.19 -0.02 9.58
CA LEU A 226 12.54 1.11 8.72
C LEU A 226 12.50 2.44 9.50
N THR A 227 11.47 2.66 10.32
CA THR A 227 11.41 3.84 11.20
C THR A 227 12.60 3.88 12.16
N GLY A 228 12.97 2.75 12.76
CA GLY A 228 14.15 2.65 13.62
C GLY A 228 15.47 2.94 12.88
N LEU A 229 15.61 2.46 11.64
CA LEU A 229 16.78 2.76 10.80
C LEU A 229 16.87 4.25 10.45
N GLU A 230 15.75 4.88 10.10
CA GLU A 230 15.73 6.32 9.80
C GLU A 230 16.11 7.16 11.02
N GLN A 231 15.66 6.79 12.23
CA GLN A 231 16.10 7.44 13.48
C GLN A 231 17.60 7.25 13.75
N ARG A 232 18.15 6.07 13.46
CA ARG A 232 19.61 5.85 13.56
C ARG A 232 20.35 6.70 12.54
N ARG A 233 19.86 6.76 11.30
CA ARG A 233 20.47 7.57 10.23
C ARG A 233 20.52 9.05 10.59
N THR A 234 19.46 9.60 11.20
CA THR A 234 19.48 10.99 11.67
C THR A 234 20.48 11.20 12.80
N SER A 235 20.61 10.26 13.73
CA SER A 235 21.61 10.33 14.80
C SER A 235 23.06 10.32 14.27
N VAL A 236 23.38 9.40 13.35
CA VAL A 236 24.71 9.29 12.74
C VAL A 236 25.02 10.54 11.91
N ARG A 237 24.04 11.09 11.20
CA ARG A 237 24.21 12.35 10.46
C ARG A 237 24.48 13.53 11.39
N ALA A 238 23.84 13.58 12.56
CA ALA A 238 24.10 14.62 13.55
C ALA A 238 25.50 14.47 14.17
N GLU A 239 25.94 13.24 14.41
CA GLU A 239 27.29 12.92 14.88
C GLU A 239 28.36 13.31 13.86
N LEU A 240 28.17 12.96 12.58
CA LEU A 240 29.07 13.34 11.49
C LEU A 240 29.28 14.87 11.44
N ARG A 241 28.19 15.65 11.50
CA ARG A 241 28.27 17.12 11.54
C ARG A 241 29.05 17.65 12.75
N ARG A 242 28.94 16.99 13.91
CA ARG A 242 29.70 17.37 15.11
C ARG A 242 31.19 17.09 14.93
N VAL A 243 31.55 15.93 14.40
CA VAL A 243 32.94 15.55 14.12
C VAL A 243 33.55 16.50 13.09
N GLU A 244 32.84 16.81 12.00
CA GLU A 244 33.28 17.77 10.98
C GLU A 244 33.49 19.17 11.59
N ALA A 245 32.57 19.65 12.43
CA ALA A 245 32.71 20.94 13.10
C ALA A 245 33.87 20.97 14.12
N GLN A 246 34.13 19.86 14.82
CA GLN A 246 35.28 19.76 15.73
C GLN A 246 36.60 19.77 14.96
N ALA A 247 36.68 19.05 13.84
CA ALA A 247 37.86 19.06 12.96
C ALA A 247 38.14 20.48 12.41
N ALA A 248 37.10 21.19 11.95
CA ALA A 248 37.24 22.57 11.50
C ALA A 248 37.71 23.53 12.61
N ARG A 249 37.19 23.38 13.84
CA ARG A 249 37.64 24.18 15.00
C ARG A 249 39.08 23.87 15.39
N ALA A 250 39.50 22.61 15.34
CA ALA A 250 40.87 22.21 15.64
C ALA A 250 41.85 22.76 14.57
N ALA A 251 41.47 22.72 13.29
CA ALA A 251 42.22 23.36 12.22
C ALA A 251 42.38 24.87 12.46
N ALA A 252 41.29 25.58 12.79
CA ALA A 252 41.33 27.00 13.10
C ALA A 252 42.16 27.35 14.36
N ALA A 253 42.14 26.50 15.39
CA ALA A 253 42.95 26.68 16.60
C ALA A 253 44.45 26.46 16.34
N ASN A 254 44.81 25.51 15.48
CA ASN A 254 46.19 25.32 15.03
C ASN A 254 46.69 26.49 14.17
N SER A 255 45.81 27.15 13.41
CA SER A 255 46.12 28.41 12.70
C SER A 255 46.29 29.61 13.64
N GLY A 256 45.86 29.50 14.91
CA GLY A 256 45.97 30.55 15.94
C GLY A 256 47.20 30.45 16.83
N ALA A 257 48.00 29.38 16.74
CA ALA A 257 49.28 29.26 17.43
C ALA A 257 50.36 30.05 16.68
N THR A 258 50.31 31.37 16.81
CA THR A 258 51.30 32.29 16.25
C THR A 258 52.62 32.17 17.00
N VAL A 259 53.69 31.87 16.27
CA VAL A 259 55.06 32.17 16.70
C VAL A 259 55.14 33.70 16.93
N PRO A 260 55.71 34.20 18.03
CA PRO A 260 55.83 35.64 18.25
C PRO A 260 56.71 36.25 17.15
N GLY A 261 56.10 37.03 16.24
CA GLY A 261 56.85 37.81 15.25
C GLY A 261 56.34 37.78 13.81
N ALA A 262 55.02 37.83 13.56
CA ALA A 262 54.47 38.32 12.30
C ALA A 262 52.96 38.59 12.44
N SER A 263 52.58 39.82 12.80
CA SER A 263 51.18 40.25 12.65
C SER A 263 50.89 40.42 11.16
N VAL A 264 50.06 39.53 10.59
CA VAL A 264 49.62 39.64 9.20
C VAL A 264 48.53 40.70 9.12
N ALA A 265 48.91 41.98 9.02
CA ALA A 265 47.95 43.03 8.69
C ALA A 265 47.43 42.81 7.26
N SER A 266 46.11 42.76 7.12
CA SER A 266 45.37 42.64 5.85
C SER A 266 45.30 43.99 5.15
N ALA A 267 46.34 44.37 4.43
CA ALA A 267 46.26 45.43 3.44
C ALA A 267 45.89 44.81 2.07
N PRO A 268 44.98 45.40 1.29
CA PRO A 268 44.67 44.90 -0.06
C PRO A 268 45.91 45.01 -0.96
N PHE A 269 46.07 44.07 -1.89
CA PHE A 269 47.15 44.11 -2.87
C PHE A 269 47.10 45.38 -3.71
N ALA A 270 48.24 46.05 -3.87
CA ALA A 270 48.42 47.18 -4.77
C ALA A 270 49.52 46.84 -5.77
N ALA A 271 49.21 46.89 -7.06
CA ALA A 271 50.19 46.62 -8.11
C ALA A 271 51.38 47.58 -8.01
N HIS A 272 52.58 47.06 -8.21
CA HIS A 272 53.82 47.83 -8.14
C HIS A 272 54.82 47.33 -9.21
N GLY A 273 55.85 48.14 -9.48
CA GLY A 273 57.02 47.71 -10.25
C GLY A 273 58.11 47.10 -9.37
N GLY A 274 59.24 46.71 -9.98
CA GLY A 274 60.42 46.16 -9.30
C GLY A 274 60.70 44.70 -9.66
N ASP A 275 61.77 44.14 -9.08
CA ASP A 275 62.28 42.81 -9.46
C ASP A 275 61.70 41.66 -8.60
N SER A 276 61.11 41.97 -7.44
CA SER A 276 60.55 40.97 -6.50
C SER A 276 59.17 41.37 -5.97
N GLY A 277 58.34 40.36 -5.69
CA GLY A 277 56.94 40.51 -5.34
C GLY A 277 56.03 39.68 -6.24
N PHE A 278 54.73 39.99 -6.20
CA PHE A 278 53.72 39.31 -7.02
C PHE A 278 53.27 40.18 -8.19
N PHE A 279 53.25 39.57 -9.38
CA PHE A 279 52.92 40.20 -10.64
C PHE A 279 51.78 39.43 -11.32
N GLN A 280 50.75 40.15 -11.75
CA GLN A 280 49.63 39.53 -12.45
C GLN A 280 49.99 39.36 -13.93
N ALA A 281 49.83 38.15 -14.48
CA ALA A 281 49.99 37.94 -15.91
C ALA A 281 48.88 38.67 -16.68
N ALA A 282 49.18 39.11 -17.90
CA ALA A 282 48.20 39.78 -18.75
C ALA A 282 46.97 38.88 -18.97
N GLY A 283 45.77 39.43 -18.76
CA GLY A 283 44.51 38.69 -18.92
C GLY A 283 44.03 37.94 -17.67
N THR A 284 44.75 38.03 -16.55
CA THR A 284 44.29 37.50 -15.25
C THR A 284 43.52 38.55 -14.46
N ASN A 285 42.69 38.11 -13.52
CA ASN A 285 41.93 38.96 -12.59
C ASN A 285 42.12 38.41 -11.18
N TYR A 286 42.57 39.27 -10.25
CA TYR A 286 42.77 38.97 -8.83
C TYR A 286 41.90 39.83 -7.91
N ALA A 287 40.73 40.27 -8.41
CA ALA A 287 39.80 41.14 -7.70
C ALA A 287 38.55 40.43 -7.18
N VAL A 288 38.43 39.10 -7.35
CA VAL A 288 37.21 38.35 -7.03
C VAL A 288 37.38 37.57 -5.72
N GLY A 289 36.37 37.62 -4.84
CA GLY A 289 36.40 36.87 -3.57
C GLY A 289 37.61 37.24 -2.71
N ASP A 290 38.37 36.22 -2.29
CA ASP A 290 39.56 36.40 -1.44
C ASP A 290 40.87 36.58 -2.24
N GLU A 291 40.81 36.71 -3.57
CA GLU A 291 42.01 36.90 -4.40
C GLU A 291 42.83 38.14 -4.05
N PRO A 292 42.24 39.30 -3.67
CA PRO A 292 43.04 40.45 -3.23
C PRO A 292 43.90 40.14 -2.00
N LEU A 293 43.44 39.25 -1.13
CA LEU A 293 44.17 38.79 0.04
C LEU A 293 45.24 37.77 -0.35
N LEU A 294 44.92 36.84 -1.25
CA LEU A 294 45.86 35.88 -1.81
C LEU A 294 47.03 36.60 -2.50
N ALA A 295 46.75 37.56 -3.37
CA ALA A 295 47.74 38.38 -4.06
C ALA A 295 48.60 39.19 -3.07
N ALA A 296 48.01 39.75 -2.00
CA ALA A 296 48.77 40.50 -1.00
C ALA A 296 49.73 39.60 -0.19
N ARG A 297 49.36 38.34 0.04
CA ARG A 297 50.20 37.35 0.73
C ARG A 297 51.33 36.85 -0.18
N LEU A 298 51.01 36.53 -1.44
CA LEU A 298 52.00 36.18 -2.46
C LEU A 298 52.99 37.33 -2.67
N ASP A 299 52.52 38.57 -2.72
CA ASP A 299 53.39 39.73 -2.87
C ASP A 299 54.39 39.87 -1.72
N ARG A 300 53.89 39.73 -0.48
CA ARG A 300 54.74 39.77 0.70
C ARG A 300 55.75 38.64 0.72
N LEU A 301 55.34 37.43 0.35
CA LEU A 301 56.24 36.28 0.21
C LEU A 301 57.34 36.59 -0.81
N GLY A 302 56.96 37.05 -2.00
CA GLY A 302 57.88 37.41 -3.08
C GLY A 302 58.90 38.46 -2.63
N LYS A 303 58.45 39.54 -2.00
CA LYS A 303 59.34 40.58 -1.46
C LYS A 303 60.27 40.08 -0.36
N THR A 304 59.75 39.24 0.54
CA THR A 304 60.53 38.75 1.69
C THR A 304 61.62 37.77 1.25
N LEU A 305 61.33 36.95 0.24
CA LEU A 305 62.25 35.93 -0.26
C LEU A 305 63.05 36.39 -1.49
N GLY A 306 62.81 37.60 -2.00
CA GLY A 306 63.44 38.10 -3.23
C GLY A 306 62.99 37.34 -4.49
N LEU A 307 61.78 36.79 -4.49
CA LEU A 307 61.22 36.02 -5.60
C LEU A 307 60.37 36.91 -6.51
N HIS A 308 60.45 36.62 -7.81
CA HIS A 308 59.54 37.16 -8.82
C HIS A 308 58.42 36.14 -9.04
N LEU A 309 57.24 36.41 -8.49
CA LEU A 309 56.09 35.50 -8.53
C LEU A 309 55.09 35.99 -9.56
N THR A 310 54.72 35.15 -10.52
CA THR A 310 53.80 35.54 -11.59
C THR A 310 52.50 34.75 -11.46
N GLY A 311 51.39 35.42 -11.16
CA GLY A 311 50.08 34.77 -11.13
C GLY A 311 49.54 34.57 -12.54
N ILE A 312 49.56 33.33 -13.04
CA ILE A 312 49.10 32.99 -14.40
C ILE A 312 47.65 32.49 -14.43
N SER A 313 47.11 32.08 -13.28
CA SER A 313 45.71 31.71 -13.16
C SER A 313 45.17 32.10 -11.79
N GLY A 314 44.16 32.96 -11.77
CA GLY A 314 43.42 33.36 -10.56
C GLY A 314 41.99 32.80 -10.60
N TYR A 315 41.00 33.65 -10.42
CA TYR A 315 39.59 33.29 -10.44
C TYR A 315 39.18 32.72 -11.79
N ARG A 316 38.47 31.59 -11.73
CA ARG A 316 37.84 30.96 -12.88
C ARG A 316 36.33 30.99 -12.69
N THR A 317 35.58 31.24 -13.74
CA THR A 317 34.13 31.02 -13.66
C THR A 317 33.87 29.53 -13.44
N PRO A 318 32.75 29.14 -12.78
CA PRO A 318 32.39 27.73 -12.64
C PRO A 318 32.40 26.94 -13.95
N GLN A 319 31.99 27.58 -15.04
CA GLN A 319 32.01 26.98 -16.37
C GLN A 319 33.44 26.79 -16.89
N HIS A 320 34.29 27.81 -16.78
CA HIS A 320 35.67 27.72 -17.25
C HIS A 320 36.49 26.71 -16.44
N SER A 321 36.25 26.60 -15.14
CA SER A 321 36.87 25.59 -14.28
C SER A 321 36.60 24.17 -14.81
N VAL A 322 35.36 23.86 -15.19
CA VAL A 322 35.01 22.55 -15.78
C VAL A 322 35.70 22.33 -17.12
N GLU A 323 35.79 23.36 -17.97
CA GLU A 323 36.43 23.27 -19.29
C GLU A 323 37.93 22.90 -19.21
N VAL A 324 38.61 23.31 -18.13
CA VAL A 324 40.03 23.00 -17.89
C VAL A 324 40.24 21.78 -16.99
N GLY A 325 39.20 20.98 -16.73
CA GLY A 325 39.28 19.74 -15.96
C GLY A 325 39.05 19.87 -14.45
N GLY A 326 38.66 21.05 -13.97
CA GLY A 326 38.22 21.32 -12.60
C GLY A 326 36.75 20.97 -12.35
N PHE A 327 36.20 21.47 -11.25
CA PHE A 327 34.79 21.29 -10.89
C PHE A 327 34.13 22.62 -10.47
N PRO A 328 32.80 22.79 -10.64
CA PRO A 328 32.14 24.10 -10.57
C PRO A 328 32.31 24.90 -9.26
N ASN A 329 32.70 24.24 -8.16
CA ASN A 329 32.87 24.85 -6.84
C ASN A 329 34.28 24.58 -6.27
N ASP A 330 35.29 24.63 -7.13
CA ASP A 330 36.68 24.48 -6.73
C ASP A 330 37.25 25.79 -6.11
N PRO A 331 38.44 25.73 -5.49
CA PRO A 331 39.05 26.91 -4.89
C PRO A 331 39.33 28.08 -5.86
N HIS A 332 39.55 27.85 -7.16
CA HIS A 332 39.66 28.95 -8.14
C HIS A 332 38.31 29.64 -8.35
N THR A 333 37.19 28.91 -8.31
CA THR A 333 35.87 29.53 -8.47
C THR A 333 35.41 30.30 -7.22
N ARG A 334 36.11 30.16 -6.10
CA ARG A 334 35.93 30.95 -4.88
C ARG A 334 36.93 32.10 -4.73
N GLY A 335 37.91 32.19 -5.62
CA GLY A 335 38.98 33.19 -5.53
C GLY A 335 40.00 32.89 -4.42
N GLU A 336 40.10 31.63 -4.01
CA GLU A 336 40.97 31.20 -2.91
C GLU A 336 42.28 30.55 -3.42
N ALA A 337 42.43 30.40 -4.75
CA ALA A 337 43.53 29.71 -5.39
C ALA A 337 44.18 30.49 -6.53
N SER A 338 45.48 30.26 -6.73
CA SER A 338 46.26 30.81 -7.82
C SER A 338 47.35 29.84 -8.27
N ASP A 339 47.53 29.74 -9.59
CA ASP A 339 48.72 29.12 -10.17
C ASP A 339 49.79 30.21 -10.34
N THR A 340 50.85 30.12 -9.54
CA THR A 340 51.89 31.15 -9.38
C THR A 340 53.30 30.58 -9.56
N PRO A 341 53.79 30.47 -10.82
CA PRO A 341 55.19 30.14 -11.09
C PRO A 341 56.19 31.00 -10.32
N GLY A 342 57.29 30.38 -9.90
CA GLY A 342 58.34 30.98 -9.06
C GLY A 342 58.24 30.64 -7.57
N VAL A 343 57.15 29.98 -7.15
CA VAL A 343 56.90 29.58 -5.75
C VAL A 343 57.30 28.12 -5.46
N GLU A 344 57.66 27.35 -6.47
CA GLU A 344 57.86 25.89 -6.40
C GLU A 344 58.94 25.50 -5.39
N GLY A 345 59.99 26.32 -5.28
CA GLY A 345 61.09 26.13 -4.33
C GLY A 345 60.79 26.55 -2.88
N VAL A 346 59.62 27.14 -2.62
CA VAL A 346 59.22 27.57 -1.28
C VAL A 346 58.66 26.37 -0.51
N SER A 347 59.18 26.16 0.70
CA SER A 347 58.71 25.07 1.56
C SER A 347 57.30 25.33 2.08
N GLU A 348 56.51 24.27 2.31
CA GLU A 348 55.16 24.39 2.88
C GLU A 348 55.17 25.12 4.23
N ALA A 349 56.20 24.87 5.05
CA ALA A 349 56.38 25.58 6.32
C ALA A 349 56.56 27.09 6.13
N THR A 350 57.27 27.50 5.07
CA THR A 350 57.43 28.92 4.71
C THR A 350 56.11 29.47 4.17
N LEU A 351 55.42 28.78 3.25
CA LEU A 351 54.12 29.21 2.75
C LEU A 351 53.12 29.48 3.89
N ASN A 352 53.05 28.56 4.86
CA ASN A 352 52.17 28.68 6.01
C ASN A 352 52.44 29.94 6.86
N GLN A 353 53.68 30.40 6.94
CA GLN A 353 54.03 31.66 7.65
C GLN A 353 53.41 32.89 7.00
N PHE A 354 53.12 32.83 5.69
CA PHE A 354 52.43 33.89 4.95
C PHE A 354 50.92 33.65 4.84
N GLY A 355 50.40 32.60 5.49
CA GLY A 355 49.00 32.20 5.38
C GLY A 355 48.65 31.62 4.00
N LEU A 356 49.63 30.99 3.35
CA LEU A 356 49.48 30.31 2.06
C LEU A 356 49.71 28.81 2.27
N THR A 357 49.13 27.99 1.41
CA THR A 357 49.35 26.53 1.43
C THR A 357 49.42 25.98 0.01
N ARG A 358 50.18 24.90 -0.15
CA ARG A 358 50.15 24.07 -1.36
C ARG A 358 49.34 22.80 -1.04
N PRO A 359 48.06 22.73 -1.44
CA PRO A 359 47.17 21.63 -1.05
C PRO A 359 47.49 20.31 -1.78
N PHE A 360 48.19 20.38 -2.91
CA PHE A 360 48.53 19.22 -3.74
C PHE A 360 50.03 18.93 -3.67
N GLY A 361 50.38 17.66 -3.52
CA GLY A 361 51.78 17.21 -3.57
C GLY A 361 52.21 16.84 -4.99
N GLY A 362 53.50 17.05 -5.29
CA GLY A 362 54.10 16.66 -6.57
C GLY A 362 54.62 17.84 -7.39
N ALA A 363 55.51 17.57 -8.35
CA ALA A 363 56.18 18.61 -9.13
C ALA A 363 55.23 19.34 -10.11
N ALA A 364 54.13 18.69 -10.53
CA ALA A 364 53.19 19.25 -11.50
C ALA A 364 52.22 20.29 -10.90
N GLU A 365 52.08 20.32 -9.57
CA GLU A 365 51.18 21.22 -8.83
C GLU A 365 51.97 22.15 -7.90
N ALA A 366 53.29 22.27 -8.14
CA ALA A 366 54.20 22.98 -7.26
C ALA A 366 53.94 24.50 -7.24
N ASP A 367 53.30 25.03 -8.28
CA ASP A 367 52.91 26.43 -8.43
C ASP A 367 51.48 26.72 -7.98
N HIS A 368 50.68 25.70 -7.65
CA HIS A 368 49.32 25.87 -7.18
C HIS A 368 49.27 26.26 -5.69
N ILE A 369 48.84 27.50 -5.41
CA ILE A 369 48.81 28.08 -4.07
C ILE A 369 47.39 28.49 -3.68
N GLN A 370 47.02 28.17 -2.44
CA GLN A 370 45.75 28.55 -1.84
C GLN A 370 45.93 29.36 -0.56
N LEU A 371 44.88 30.05 -0.14
CA LEU A 371 44.80 30.60 1.21
C LEU A 371 44.75 29.47 2.25
N LEU A 372 45.59 29.58 3.28
CA LEU A 372 45.57 28.63 4.38
C LEU A 372 44.23 28.70 5.14
N GLY A 373 43.45 27.61 5.08
CA GLY A 373 42.15 27.47 5.75
C GLY A 373 40.93 27.89 4.93
N GLY A 374 41.09 28.12 3.61
CA GLY A 374 39.99 28.29 2.64
C GLY A 374 39.27 27.00 2.26
#